data_AF-A0A0Q5H0T0-F1
#
_entry.id   AF-A0A0Q5H0T0-F1
#
_cell.length_a   1.000
_cell.length_b   1.000
_cell.length_c   1.000
_cell.angle_alpha   90.00
_cell.angle_beta   90.00
_cell.angle_gamma   90.00
#
_symmetry.space_group_name_H-M   'P 1'
#
loop_
_entity.id
_entity.type
_entity.pdbx_description
1 polymer ?
#
loop_
_entity_poly.entity_id
_entity_poly.type
_entity_poly.pdbx_seq_one_letter_code
_entity_poly.pdbx_strand_id
1 'polypeptide(L)'
;MNEYEILRVIEFLEQTRAPFRETMPLCDDEPIWNITAFLMKSEIRGQMVTVSMLAQVTGVPYATSMRLIGRMVDGGVILRVPRGRTGKSHSLHPGDEMRRAFTAYARSMKALIARTVGLRGSGEDEEQYYFGGTPLASHPPPPPRLMERRAGAGPDIRFLLNDDNYFSAMRNMWVDLRSNLAASRDFSLRRLPDLHRELLANAQRPVSSYDVVTVNMPWLGEMAGQGLLRPLDPLISSGVLDLTDFHPVIQSTADWQGETFGVPIYCTIAILAARKDLFEERNLAFPKTFDDVIDSGRRFHQPEQGRYGIVFDGARGMPIASTFLFFLGACGSPPIAPKGGGPIRAGDAEEMVSLIDGPAGRAALDYMRRLLEIAPPDALDLAWDQNLSLFLSGRASMAYCWTMRASRMEYDVQSVVKRKVEYLPQPAGPGGGRASPIGGFLLAIPANLPEDRVGLAAEAIAWMTSEKAMHAHVRNGFPVAPRFSTSADPEASAGSPIVRFVDGLARRQLLTTWQRPNLPVYTRMEAVIGREIHAALSRDKSVDAALADAGSAIGELLRQPAPV
;
A
#
# COMPACT_ATOMS: atom_id res chain seq x y z
N MET A 1 -6.39 0.98 16.79
CA MET A 1 -5.93 -0.41 17.02
C MET A 1 -6.88 -1.35 16.31
N ASN A 2 -6.36 -2.19 15.41
CA ASN A 2 -7.16 -3.05 14.57
C ASN A 2 -7.52 -4.39 15.25
N GLU A 3 -8.42 -5.17 14.64
CA GLU A 3 -8.96 -6.44 15.14
C GLU A 3 -7.85 -7.48 15.31
N TYR A 4 -6.90 -7.48 14.38
CA TYR A 4 -5.74 -8.34 14.43
C TYR A 4 -4.81 -7.98 15.60
N GLU A 5 -4.54 -6.69 15.82
CA GLU A 5 -3.78 -6.19 16.97
C GLU A 5 -4.50 -6.52 18.28
N ILE A 6 -5.83 -6.39 18.35
CA ILE A 6 -6.61 -6.81 19.51
C ILE A 6 -6.38 -8.29 19.75
N LEU A 7 -6.59 -9.17 18.75
CA LEU A 7 -6.36 -10.62 18.88
C LEU A 7 -4.97 -10.96 19.41
N ARG A 8 -3.94 -10.27 18.93
CA ARG A 8 -2.55 -10.49 19.37
C ARG A 8 -2.27 -9.98 20.76
N VAL A 9 -2.90 -8.88 21.17
CA VAL A 9 -2.89 -8.49 22.58
C VAL A 9 -3.59 -9.55 23.42
N ILE A 10 -4.71 -10.15 22.96
CA ILE A 10 -5.35 -11.27 23.70
C ILE A 10 -4.38 -12.45 23.82
N GLU A 11 -3.73 -12.86 22.73
CA GLU A 11 -2.76 -13.97 22.74
C GLU A 11 -1.55 -13.68 23.64
N PHE A 12 -0.96 -12.49 23.56
CA PHE A 12 0.12 -12.06 24.44
C PHE A 12 -0.30 -12.10 25.92
N LEU A 13 -1.50 -11.60 26.22
CA LEU A 13 -2.04 -11.60 27.58
C LEU A 13 -2.30 -13.02 28.08
N GLU A 14 -2.82 -13.91 27.26
CA GLU A 14 -2.97 -15.32 27.63
C GLU A 14 -1.62 -15.99 27.90
N GLN A 15 -0.63 -15.75 27.04
CA GLN A 15 0.72 -16.31 27.19
C GLN A 15 1.46 -15.78 28.43
N THR A 16 1.26 -14.51 28.78
CA THR A 16 1.87 -13.91 29.98
C THR A 16 1.13 -14.26 31.26
N ARG A 17 -0.20 -14.46 31.19
CA ARG A 17 -1.00 -14.90 32.33
C ARG A 17 -0.83 -16.38 32.64
N ALA A 18 -0.55 -17.23 31.64
CA ALA A 18 -0.40 -18.67 31.87
C ALA A 18 0.67 -19.02 32.92
N PRO A 19 1.92 -18.50 32.87
CA PRO A 19 2.92 -18.74 33.92
C PRO A 19 2.51 -18.20 35.30
N PHE A 20 1.83 -17.04 35.34
CA PHE A 20 1.31 -16.48 36.60
C PHE A 20 0.25 -17.40 37.21
N ARG A 21 -0.62 -17.99 36.39
CA ARG A 21 -1.65 -18.93 36.85
C ARG A 21 -1.06 -20.22 37.40
N GLU A 22 -0.02 -20.75 36.74
CA GLU A 22 0.67 -21.94 37.21
C GLU A 22 1.32 -21.73 38.59
N THR A 23 1.74 -20.49 38.88
CA THR A 23 2.45 -20.16 40.12
C THR A 23 1.57 -19.55 41.22
N MET A 24 0.43 -18.92 40.87
CA MET A 24 -0.47 -18.22 41.80
C MET A 24 -1.97 -18.50 41.51
N PRO A 25 -2.46 -19.74 41.64
CA PRO A 25 -3.80 -20.15 41.20
C PRO A 25 -4.97 -19.56 42.01
N LEU A 26 -4.71 -18.97 43.18
CA LEU A 26 -5.75 -18.43 44.08
C LEU A 26 -5.94 -16.91 43.97
N CYS A 27 -5.19 -16.23 43.10
CA CYS A 27 -5.08 -14.77 43.08
C CYS A 27 -5.72 -14.09 41.85
N ASP A 28 -6.44 -14.83 40.99
CA ASP A 28 -6.95 -14.32 39.71
C ASP A 28 -8.45 -14.59 39.51
N ASP A 29 -9.15 -13.62 38.93
CA ASP A 29 -10.59 -13.70 38.63
C ASP A 29 -10.82 -14.35 37.25
N GLU A 30 -10.29 -15.56 37.10
CA GLU A 30 -10.16 -16.34 35.87
C GLU A 30 -11.46 -16.44 35.04
N PRO A 31 -12.64 -16.69 35.64
CA PRO A 31 -13.85 -16.94 34.85
C PRO A 31 -14.30 -15.75 34.02
N ILE A 32 -14.14 -14.53 34.53
CA ILE A 32 -14.53 -13.29 33.83
C ILE A 32 -13.57 -13.02 32.68
N TRP A 33 -12.26 -13.21 32.91
CA TRP A 33 -11.24 -13.06 31.88
C TRP A 33 -11.48 -14.02 30.72
N ASN A 34 -11.70 -15.32 31.00
CA ASN A 34 -11.89 -16.32 29.96
C ASN A 34 -13.14 -16.05 29.12
N ILE A 35 -14.26 -15.66 29.75
CA ILE A 35 -15.49 -15.26 29.04
C ILE A 35 -15.21 -14.06 28.13
N THR A 36 -14.55 -13.03 28.67
CA THR A 36 -14.27 -11.78 27.94
C THR A 36 -13.34 -12.02 26.76
N ALA A 37 -12.22 -12.71 26.99
CA ALA A 37 -11.24 -13.05 25.95
C ALA A 37 -11.88 -13.91 24.85
N PHE A 38 -12.68 -14.92 25.23
CA PHE A 38 -13.36 -15.79 24.26
C PHE A 38 -14.40 -15.02 23.44
N LEU A 39 -15.27 -14.23 24.07
CA LEU A 39 -16.27 -13.42 23.35
C LEU A 39 -15.64 -12.42 22.41
N MET A 40 -14.60 -11.70 22.87
CA MET A 40 -13.89 -10.74 22.03
C MET A 40 -13.21 -11.44 20.85
N LYS A 41 -12.53 -12.58 21.07
CA LYS A 41 -11.95 -13.38 19.98
C LYS A 41 -13.00 -13.87 18.99
N SER A 42 -14.11 -14.39 19.48
CA SER A 42 -15.18 -14.92 18.63
C SER A 42 -15.87 -13.83 17.83
N GLU A 43 -16.12 -12.65 18.41
CA GLU A 43 -16.65 -11.48 17.70
C GLU A 43 -15.72 -11.08 16.55
N ILE A 44 -14.42 -10.92 16.85
CA ILE A 44 -13.41 -10.53 15.85
C ILE A 44 -13.28 -11.58 14.73
N ARG A 45 -13.40 -12.86 15.08
CA ARG A 45 -13.32 -13.98 14.11
C ARG A 45 -14.64 -14.24 13.39
N GLY A 46 -15.72 -13.52 13.70
CA GLY A 46 -17.06 -13.79 13.18
C GLY A 46 -17.62 -15.16 13.58
N GLN A 47 -17.17 -15.70 14.70
CA GLN A 47 -17.59 -16.99 15.23
C GLN A 47 -18.83 -16.84 16.10
N MET A 48 -19.79 -17.73 15.90
CA MET A 48 -21.00 -17.77 16.68
C MET A 48 -20.75 -18.35 18.07
N VAL A 49 -21.21 -17.66 19.12
CA VAL A 49 -21.07 -18.09 20.51
C VAL A 49 -22.41 -18.47 21.11
N THR A 50 -22.46 -19.64 21.76
CA THR A 50 -23.62 -20.10 22.53
C THR A 50 -23.35 -20.02 24.04
N VAL A 51 -24.41 -20.02 24.84
CA VAL A 51 -24.30 -20.06 26.31
C VAL A 51 -23.49 -21.26 26.79
N SER A 52 -23.68 -22.43 26.16
CA SER A 52 -22.94 -23.64 26.50
C SER A 52 -21.44 -23.52 26.20
N MET A 53 -21.06 -22.85 25.11
CA MET A 53 -19.65 -22.57 24.79
C MET A 53 -19.02 -21.64 25.83
N LEU A 54 -19.74 -20.59 26.26
CA LEU A 54 -19.24 -19.73 27.33
C LEU A 54 -19.09 -20.49 28.64
N ALA A 55 -20.06 -21.35 28.99
CA ALA A 55 -19.99 -22.15 30.20
C ALA A 55 -18.72 -23.03 30.23
N GLN A 56 -18.34 -23.61 29.09
CA GLN A 56 -17.13 -24.44 28.97
C GLN A 56 -15.84 -23.67 29.18
N VAL A 57 -15.74 -22.42 28.70
CA VAL A 57 -14.50 -21.64 28.84
C VAL A 57 -14.33 -20.99 30.22
N THR A 58 -15.39 -20.94 31.05
CA THR A 58 -15.32 -20.31 32.36
C THR A 58 -14.35 -20.96 33.34
N GLY A 59 -14.02 -22.24 33.17
CA GLY A 59 -13.15 -22.99 34.09
C GLY A 59 -13.78 -23.31 35.47
N VAL A 60 -15.07 -23.02 35.68
CA VAL A 60 -15.79 -23.26 36.95
C VAL A 60 -16.99 -24.20 36.77
N PRO A 61 -17.57 -24.74 37.86
CA PRO A 61 -18.73 -25.61 37.77
C PRO A 61 -19.91 -24.95 37.02
N TYR A 62 -20.61 -25.73 36.21
CA TYR A 62 -21.63 -25.25 35.28
C TYR A 62 -22.69 -24.32 35.89
N ALA A 63 -23.20 -24.64 37.09
CA ALA A 63 -24.19 -23.81 37.79
C ALA A 63 -23.62 -22.41 38.14
N THR A 64 -22.35 -22.36 38.53
CA THR A 64 -21.61 -21.13 38.79
C THR A 64 -21.37 -20.35 37.51
N SER A 65 -20.99 -21.02 36.42
CA SER A 65 -20.82 -20.42 35.09
C SER A 65 -22.11 -19.76 34.61
N MET A 66 -23.25 -20.46 34.74
CA MET A 66 -24.56 -19.97 34.33
C MET A 66 -24.99 -18.73 35.12
N ARG A 67 -24.75 -18.72 36.44
CA ARG A 67 -25.02 -17.55 37.29
C ARG A 67 -24.13 -16.36 36.91
N LEU A 68 -22.85 -16.60 36.61
CA LEU A 68 -21.92 -15.57 36.18
C LEU A 68 -22.30 -14.98 34.82
N ILE A 69 -22.54 -15.82 33.82
CA ILE A 69 -22.98 -15.41 32.48
C ILE A 69 -24.32 -14.65 32.57
N GLY A 70 -25.24 -15.11 33.42
CA GLY A 70 -26.51 -14.42 33.70
C GLY A 70 -26.27 -12.99 34.18
N ARG A 71 -25.45 -12.79 35.21
CA ARG A 71 -25.10 -11.44 35.71
C ARG A 71 -24.46 -10.56 34.63
N MET A 72 -23.58 -11.11 33.79
CA MET A 72 -22.93 -10.36 32.71
C MET A 72 -23.92 -9.99 31.59
N VAL A 73 -24.93 -10.82 31.34
CA VAL A 73 -26.03 -10.49 30.42
C VAL A 73 -26.94 -9.43 31.02
N ASP A 74 -27.36 -9.59 32.28
CA ASP A 74 -28.25 -8.66 32.96
C ASP A 74 -27.62 -7.25 33.10
N GLY A 75 -26.29 -7.20 33.27
CA GLY A 75 -25.51 -5.97 33.28
C GLY A 75 -25.21 -5.37 31.91
N GLY A 76 -25.68 -5.95 30.80
CA GLY A 76 -25.45 -5.44 29.44
C GLY A 76 -24.02 -5.63 28.91
N VAL A 77 -23.16 -6.31 29.67
CA VAL A 77 -21.77 -6.63 29.31
C VAL A 77 -21.71 -7.71 28.22
N ILE A 78 -22.71 -8.59 28.18
CA ILE A 78 -22.95 -9.57 27.12
C ILE A 78 -24.34 -9.34 26.53
N LEU A 79 -24.44 -9.25 25.21
CA LEU A 79 -25.70 -9.14 24.49
C LEU A 79 -26.22 -10.51 24.06
N ARG A 80 -27.52 -10.74 24.24
CA ARG A 80 -28.24 -11.88 23.66
C ARG A 80 -28.93 -11.44 22.38
N VAL A 81 -28.55 -12.03 21.26
CA VAL A 81 -29.17 -11.78 19.96
C VAL A 81 -30.02 -13.00 19.58
N PRO A 82 -31.34 -12.83 19.34
CA PRO A 82 -32.21 -13.93 18.93
C PRO A 82 -31.78 -14.56 17.60
N ARG A 83 -31.90 -15.88 17.51
CA ARG A 83 -31.61 -16.69 16.33
C ARG A 83 -32.88 -17.31 15.79
N GLY A 84 -33.16 -17.07 14.51
CA GLY A 84 -34.27 -17.66 13.76
C GLY A 84 -35.64 -17.02 14.03
N ARG A 85 -36.64 -17.39 13.22
CA ARG A 85 -38.01 -16.81 13.25
C ARG A 85 -38.78 -17.06 14.55
N THR A 86 -38.37 -18.03 15.37
CA THR A 86 -39.06 -18.42 16.61
C THR A 86 -38.53 -17.73 17.86
N GLY A 87 -37.37 -17.05 17.79
CA GLY A 87 -36.75 -16.35 18.92
C GLY A 87 -36.26 -17.24 20.09
N LYS A 88 -36.35 -18.58 19.98
CA LYS A 88 -36.04 -19.50 21.09
C LYS A 88 -34.53 -19.77 21.26
N SER A 89 -33.74 -19.59 20.22
CA SER A 89 -32.27 -19.75 20.26
C SER A 89 -31.60 -18.39 20.27
N HIS A 90 -30.44 -18.26 20.90
CA HIS A 90 -29.72 -16.98 21.03
C HIS A 90 -28.23 -17.17 20.71
N SER A 91 -27.61 -16.17 20.07
CA SER A 91 -26.16 -15.99 20.05
C SER A 91 -25.76 -14.95 21.11
N LEU A 92 -24.55 -15.09 21.63
CA LEU A 92 -23.98 -14.16 22.58
C LEU A 92 -22.91 -13.31 21.89
N HIS A 93 -22.97 -12.01 22.13
CA HIS A 93 -22.02 -11.04 21.60
C HIS A 93 -21.48 -10.19 22.75
N PRO A 94 -20.25 -9.65 22.66
CA PRO A 94 -19.81 -8.63 23.59
C PRO A 94 -20.78 -7.43 23.54
N GLY A 95 -21.08 -6.82 24.69
CA GLY A 95 -21.79 -5.55 24.76
C GLY A 95 -20.91 -4.37 24.35
N ASP A 96 -21.51 -3.21 24.11
CA ASP A 96 -20.75 -2.00 23.75
C ASP A 96 -19.76 -1.60 24.83
N GLU A 97 -20.12 -1.81 26.09
CA GLU A 97 -19.22 -1.57 27.21
C GLU A 97 -18.00 -2.51 27.18
N MET A 98 -18.22 -3.82 27.02
CA MET A 98 -17.13 -4.80 26.89
C MET A 98 -16.22 -4.45 25.71
N ARG A 99 -16.79 -4.13 24.54
CA ARG A 99 -16.04 -3.72 23.35
C ARG A 99 -15.16 -2.50 23.62
N ARG A 100 -15.74 -1.44 24.19
CA ARG A 100 -14.99 -0.20 24.49
C ARG A 100 -13.91 -0.44 25.55
N ALA A 101 -14.26 -1.07 26.66
CA ALA A 101 -13.35 -1.32 27.78
C ALA A 101 -12.18 -2.22 27.37
N PHE A 102 -12.46 -3.32 26.66
CA PHE A 102 -11.42 -4.24 26.19
C PHE A 102 -10.50 -3.57 25.17
N THR A 103 -11.06 -2.77 24.26
CA THR A 103 -10.27 -2.01 23.28
C THR A 103 -9.37 -0.98 23.98
N ALA A 104 -9.87 -0.27 24.99
CA ALA A 104 -9.08 0.69 25.77
C ALA A 104 -7.96 0.00 26.58
N TYR A 105 -8.27 -1.14 27.19
CA TYR A 105 -7.28 -1.97 27.89
C TYR A 105 -6.18 -2.46 26.96
N ALA A 106 -6.54 -3.00 25.80
CA ALA A 106 -5.57 -3.51 24.85
C ALA A 106 -4.69 -2.39 24.24
N ARG A 107 -5.24 -1.16 24.06
CA ARG A 107 -4.42 0.03 23.72
C ARG A 107 -3.43 0.39 24.83
N SER A 108 -3.87 0.35 26.08
CA SER A 108 -3.00 0.66 27.23
C SER A 108 -1.87 -0.35 27.37
N MET A 109 -2.16 -1.64 27.15
CA MET A 109 -1.17 -2.71 27.14
C MET A 109 -0.16 -2.53 26.01
N LYS A 110 -0.64 -2.17 24.81
CA LYS A 110 0.20 -1.82 23.65
C LYS A 110 1.17 -0.69 23.98
N ALA A 111 0.67 0.41 24.55
CA ALA A 111 1.49 1.54 24.95
C ALA A 111 2.53 1.16 26.03
N LEU A 112 2.13 0.34 27.01
CA LEU A 112 3.04 -0.13 28.06
C LEU A 112 4.17 -0.98 27.51
N ILE A 113 3.87 -1.92 26.61
CA ILE A 113 4.86 -2.77 25.97
C ILE A 113 5.83 -1.91 25.16
N ALA A 114 5.33 -1.00 24.32
CA ALA A 114 6.14 -0.09 23.51
C ALA A 114 7.14 0.73 24.38
N ARG A 115 6.68 1.27 25.51
CA ARG A 115 7.55 1.99 26.47
C ARG A 115 8.59 1.09 27.12
N THR A 116 8.24 -0.15 27.42
CA THR A 116 9.11 -1.11 28.12
C THR A 116 10.22 -1.64 27.20
N VAL A 117 9.96 -1.78 25.89
CA VAL A 117 10.93 -2.30 24.91
C VAL A 117 11.77 -1.22 24.21
N GLY A 118 11.70 0.04 24.65
CA GLY A 118 12.65 1.09 24.26
C GLY A 118 12.24 2.01 23.10
N LEU A 119 10.97 2.03 22.69
CA LEU A 119 10.47 3.01 21.72
C LEU A 119 10.11 4.32 22.45
N ARG A 120 11.11 5.16 22.72
CA ARG A 120 10.87 6.55 23.17
C ARG A 120 10.86 7.48 21.96
N GLY A 121 9.65 7.81 21.52
CA GLY A 121 9.32 8.93 20.64
C GLY A 121 7.92 9.44 21.02
N SER A 122 7.67 10.73 20.85
CA SER A 122 6.50 11.51 21.32
C SER A 122 5.15 10.84 21.06
N GLY A 123 4.10 11.22 21.81
CA GLY A 123 2.77 10.59 21.88
C GLY A 123 1.99 10.33 20.57
N GLU A 124 2.52 10.69 19.40
CA GLU A 124 2.05 10.26 18.07
C GLU A 124 2.62 8.89 17.63
N ASP A 125 3.70 8.40 18.27
CA ASP A 125 4.36 7.12 17.95
C ASP A 125 3.68 5.89 18.56
N GLU A 126 2.86 6.06 19.62
CA GLU A 126 2.21 4.93 20.31
C GLU A 126 1.12 4.27 19.43
N GLU A 127 0.49 5.01 18.51
CA GLU A 127 -0.47 4.44 17.55
C GLU A 127 0.23 3.68 16.40
N GLN A 128 1.46 4.04 16.07
CA GLN A 128 2.23 3.48 14.94
C GLN A 128 2.85 2.10 15.22
N TYR A 129 2.90 1.66 16.48
CA TYR A 129 3.43 0.34 16.85
C TYR A 129 2.51 -0.79 16.36
N TYR A 130 2.75 -1.35 15.19
CA TYR A 130 1.89 -2.41 14.65
C TYR A 130 2.20 -3.75 15.31
N PHE A 131 1.24 -4.33 16.04
CA PHE A 131 1.36 -5.68 16.58
C PHE A 131 1.36 -6.76 15.50
N GLY A 132 1.48 -6.47 14.19
CA GLY A 132 0.84 -7.29 13.18
C GLY A 132 1.63 -8.37 12.41
N GLY A 133 2.53 -9.14 13.04
CA GLY A 133 3.18 -10.31 12.39
C GLY A 133 2.89 -11.69 13.00
N THR A 134 2.06 -12.54 12.39
CA THR A 134 1.81 -13.93 12.84
C THR A 134 3.11 -14.73 12.94
N PRO A 135 3.16 -15.81 13.76
CA PRO A 135 4.17 -15.92 14.82
C PRO A 135 5.58 -15.64 14.27
N LEU A 136 6.26 -14.67 14.86
CA LEU A 136 7.65 -14.63 15.32
C LEU A 136 8.70 -15.59 14.67
N ALA A 137 8.35 -16.82 14.28
CA ALA A 137 9.15 -17.80 13.55
C ALA A 137 9.22 -17.63 12.01
N SER A 138 8.61 -16.61 11.40
CA SER A 138 8.45 -16.51 9.94
C SER A 138 9.47 -15.62 9.20
N HIS A 139 10.37 -14.92 9.91
CA HIS A 139 11.42 -14.10 9.28
C HIS A 139 12.78 -14.78 9.33
N PRO A 140 13.54 -14.82 8.21
CA PRO A 140 14.92 -15.27 8.24
C PRO A 140 15.76 -14.25 9.03
N PRO A 141 16.71 -14.70 9.87
CA PRO A 141 17.68 -13.79 10.47
C PRO A 141 18.48 -13.09 9.35
N PRO A 142 19.00 -11.87 9.59
CA PRO A 142 19.93 -11.24 8.65
C PRO A 142 21.15 -12.11 8.40
N PRO A 143 21.84 -11.93 7.27
CA PRO A 143 23.17 -12.49 7.03
C PRO A 143 24.12 -12.23 8.22
N PRO A 144 25.02 -13.18 8.55
CA PRO A 144 25.93 -13.06 9.69
C PRO A 144 26.75 -11.76 9.68
N ARG A 145 27.19 -11.26 8.52
CA ARG A 145 27.92 -9.98 8.40
C ARG A 145 27.08 -8.76 8.82
N LEU A 146 25.78 -8.75 8.53
CA LEU A 146 24.85 -7.71 9.01
C LEU A 146 24.69 -7.80 10.53
N MET A 147 24.63 -9.01 11.07
CA MET A 147 24.54 -9.25 12.53
C MET A 147 25.83 -8.88 13.27
N GLU A 148 26.99 -9.26 12.73
CA GLU A 148 28.33 -9.01 13.28
C GLU A 148 28.67 -7.52 13.31
N ARG A 149 28.31 -6.76 12.27
CA ARG A 149 28.53 -5.30 12.27
C ARG A 149 27.72 -4.59 13.35
N ARG A 150 26.48 -5.01 13.61
CA ARG A 150 25.65 -4.46 14.69
C ARG A 150 26.14 -4.88 16.08
N ALA A 151 26.69 -6.08 16.21
CA ALA A 151 27.32 -6.55 17.45
C ALA A 151 28.69 -5.89 17.71
N GLY A 152 29.33 -5.35 16.67
CA GLY A 152 30.57 -4.58 16.73
C GLY A 152 30.36 -3.05 16.82
N ALA A 153 31.46 -2.29 16.70
CA ALA A 153 31.46 -0.82 16.74
C ALA A 153 31.34 -0.15 15.35
N GLY A 154 30.78 -0.85 14.36
CA GLY A 154 30.64 -0.35 12.98
C GLY A 154 29.47 0.63 12.82
N PRO A 155 29.46 1.48 11.77
CA PRO A 155 28.37 2.42 11.53
C PRO A 155 27.09 1.72 11.03
N ASP A 156 25.93 2.15 11.53
CA ASP A 156 24.60 1.68 11.14
C ASP A 156 24.34 1.87 9.62
N ILE A 157 23.48 1.03 9.03
CA ILE A 157 23.01 1.14 7.63
C ILE A 157 21.86 2.14 7.58
N ARG A 158 21.96 3.15 6.72
CA ARG A 158 21.00 4.25 6.64
C ARG A 158 20.15 4.14 5.37
N PHE A 159 18.85 4.31 5.52
CA PHE A 159 17.87 4.12 4.47
C PHE A 159 17.11 5.42 4.20
N LEU A 160 16.93 5.76 2.93
CA LEU A 160 15.94 6.75 2.47
C LEU A 160 14.80 6.02 1.76
N LEU A 161 13.62 6.01 2.38
CA LEU A 161 12.46 5.28 1.89
C LEU A 161 11.29 6.22 1.58
N ASN A 162 10.36 5.79 0.72
CA ASN A 162 9.10 6.50 0.54
C ASN A 162 8.23 6.41 1.80
N ASP A 163 7.58 7.50 2.17
CA ASP A 163 6.60 7.55 3.25
C ASP A 163 5.24 7.06 2.77
N ASP A 164 5.07 5.74 2.77
CA ASP A 164 3.79 5.07 2.55
C ASP A 164 3.55 3.95 3.56
N ASN A 165 2.36 3.36 3.52
CA ASN A 165 2.00 2.25 4.40
C ASN A 165 2.89 1.03 4.23
N TYR A 166 3.43 0.81 3.03
CA TYR A 166 4.28 -0.34 2.73
C TYR A 166 5.62 -0.19 3.46
N PHE A 167 6.37 0.87 3.15
CA PHE A 167 7.67 1.12 3.77
C PHE A 167 7.58 1.41 5.27
N SER A 168 6.49 2.03 5.74
CA SER A 168 6.27 2.22 7.18
C SER A 168 6.18 0.88 7.92
N ALA A 169 5.42 -0.08 7.40
CA ALA A 169 5.35 -1.39 8.05
C ALA A 169 6.62 -2.21 7.85
N MET A 170 7.31 -2.10 6.70
CA MET A 170 8.62 -2.73 6.51
C MET A 170 9.66 -2.20 7.48
N ARG A 171 9.75 -0.88 7.68
CA ARG A 171 10.63 -0.28 8.70
C ARG A 171 10.37 -0.93 10.04
N ASN A 172 9.11 -0.98 10.46
CA ASN A 172 8.75 -1.55 11.75
C ASN A 172 9.17 -3.03 11.86
N MET A 173 9.03 -3.78 10.77
CA MET A 173 9.45 -5.18 10.67
C MET A 173 10.97 -5.34 10.73
N TRP A 174 11.74 -4.46 10.08
CA TRP A 174 13.21 -4.51 10.05
C TRP A 174 13.87 -4.00 11.34
N VAL A 175 13.17 -3.16 12.08
CA VAL A 175 13.57 -2.69 13.42
C VAL A 175 13.29 -3.76 14.49
N ASP A 176 12.34 -4.67 14.27
CA ASP A 176 11.95 -5.71 15.24
C ASP A 176 13.16 -6.54 15.70
N LEU A 177 13.16 -6.96 16.96
CA LEU A 177 14.25 -7.62 17.70
C LEU A 177 14.83 -8.86 16.98
N ARG A 178 14.05 -9.51 16.12
CA ARG A 178 14.46 -10.71 15.36
C ARG A 178 15.14 -10.40 14.04
N SER A 179 14.68 -9.37 13.33
CA SER A 179 15.32 -8.90 12.11
C SER A 179 16.50 -8.02 12.45
N ASN A 180 16.39 -7.14 13.45
CA ASN A 180 17.49 -6.38 14.03
C ASN A 180 18.42 -5.75 12.97
N LEU A 181 17.89 -5.34 11.81
CA LEU A 181 18.69 -4.89 10.67
C LEU A 181 19.29 -3.52 10.94
N ALA A 182 18.47 -2.62 11.47
CA ALA A 182 18.84 -1.26 11.85
C ALA A 182 17.90 -0.75 12.96
N ALA A 183 18.20 0.40 13.56
CA ALA A 183 17.31 1.09 14.48
C ALA A 183 16.33 1.98 13.72
N SER A 184 15.19 2.35 14.33
CA SER A 184 14.19 3.23 13.67
C SER A 184 14.79 4.54 13.17
N ARG A 185 15.78 5.09 13.88
CA ARG A 185 16.49 6.34 13.53
C ARG A 185 17.25 6.26 12.21
N ASP A 186 17.55 5.06 11.74
CA ASP A 186 18.34 4.85 10.53
C ASP A 186 17.46 4.85 9.27
N PHE A 187 16.14 4.91 9.44
CA PHE A 187 15.17 5.00 8.35
C PHE A 187 14.61 6.42 8.24
N SER A 188 14.96 7.12 7.16
CA SER A 188 14.37 8.39 6.77
C SER A 188 13.23 8.16 5.79
N LEU A 189 12.00 8.47 6.18
CA LEU A 189 10.84 8.40 5.29
C LEU A 189 10.47 9.78 4.75
N ARG A 190 10.22 9.86 3.43
CA ARG A 190 9.82 11.08 2.74
C ARG A 190 8.69 10.78 1.77
N ARG A 191 7.67 11.64 1.70
CA ARG A 191 6.63 11.54 0.66
C ARG A 191 7.21 11.87 -0.70
N LEU A 192 6.61 11.36 -1.77
CA LEU A 192 7.13 11.42 -3.14
C LEU A 192 7.81 12.77 -3.56
N PRO A 193 7.18 13.96 -3.45
CA PRO A 193 7.86 15.20 -3.85
C PRO A 193 9.10 15.51 -3.02
N ASP A 194 9.08 15.15 -1.73
CA ASP A 194 10.21 15.36 -0.82
C ASP A 194 11.28 14.30 -1.00
N LEU A 195 10.87 13.06 -1.32
CA LEU A 195 11.76 11.95 -1.64
C LEU A 195 12.58 12.27 -2.89
N HIS A 196 11.94 12.75 -3.96
CA HIS A 196 12.63 13.16 -5.18
C HIS A 196 13.66 14.27 -4.91
N ARG A 197 13.26 15.31 -4.17
CA ARG A 197 14.17 16.40 -3.77
C ARG A 197 15.33 15.92 -2.91
N GLU A 198 15.09 15.02 -1.95
CA GLU A 198 16.14 14.46 -1.10
C GLU A 198 17.11 13.57 -1.91
N LEU A 199 16.62 12.78 -2.86
CA LEU A 199 17.47 11.99 -3.77
C LEU A 199 18.45 12.90 -4.54
N LEU A 200 17.95 13.96 -5.17
CA LEU A 200 18.77 14.92 -5.89
C LEU A 200 19.75 15.65 -4.95
N ALA A 201 19.28 16.12 -3.80
CA ALA A 201 20.12 16.82 -2.83
C ALA A 201 21.21 15.90 -2.24
N ASN A 202 20.90 14.63 -1.99
CA ASN A 202 21.86 13.65 -1.49
C ASN A 202 22.95 13.34 -2.51
N ALA A 203 22.60 13.29 -3.80
CA ALA A 203 23.57 13.04 -4.86
C ALA A 203 24.59 14.18 -5.04
N GLN A 204 24.21 15.42 -4.70
CA GLN A 204 25.12 16.58 -4.70
C GLN A 204 26.12 16.60 -3.53
N ARG A 205 26.00 15.67 -2.58
CA ARG A 205 26.92 15.59 -1.44
C ARG A 205 28.22 14.89 -1.84
N PRO A 206 29.37 15.26 -1.25
CA PRO A 206 30.61 14.50 -1.45
C PRO A 206 30.50 13.03 -1.01
N VAL A 207 29.67 12.77 0.01
CA VAL A 207 29.42 11.44 0.55
C VAL A 207 27.92 11.30 0.81
N SER A 208 27.34 10.19 0.37
CA SER A 208 25.93 9.89 0.61
C SER A 208 25.59 9.85 2.11
N SER A 209 24.46 10.45 2.46
CA SER A 209 23.86 10.31 3.81
C SER A 209 23.13 8.97 3.98
N TYR A 210 22.93 8.23 2.89
CA TYR A 210 22.17 6.98 2.83
C TYR A 210 22.95 5.88 2.14
N ASP A 211 22.84 4.66 2.65
CA ASP A 211 23.41 3.45 2.04
C ASP A 211 22.50 2.88 0.95
N VAL A 212 21.20 2.88 1.24
CA VAL A 212 20.16 2.37 0.34
C VAL A 212 19.07 3.44 0.20
N VAL A 213 18.67 3.70 -1.03
CA VAL A 213 17.61 4.66 -1.34
C VAL A 213 16.50 4.00 -2.14
N THR A 214 15.26 4.43 -1.95
CA THR A 214 14.14 4.00 -2.79
C THR A 214 13.93 4.94 -3.95
N VAL A 215 13.80 4.37 -5.15
CA VAL A 215 13.52 5.12 -6.38
C VAL A 215 12.16 4.68 -6.91
N ASN A 216 11.23 5.63 -7.11
CA ASN A 216 9.97 5.36 -7.79
C ASN A 216 10.29 4.95 -9.24
N MET A 217 9.72 3.83 -9.73
CA MET A 217 10.13 3.22 -11.00
C MET A 217 10.25 4.20 -12.19
N PRO A 218 9.32 5.14 -12.44
CA PRO A 218 9.44 6.09 -13.56
C PRO A 218 10.58 7.10 -13.44
N TRP A 219 11.16 7.29 -12.25
CA TRP A 219 12.28 8.21 -12.03
C TRP A 219 13.63 7.57 -12.35
N LEU A 220 13.69 6.26 -12.61
CA LEU A 220 14.95 5.56 -12.80
C LEU A 220 15.81 6.19 -13.89
N GLY A 221 15.22 6.54 -15.03
CA GLY A 221 15.93 7.07 -16.20
C GLY A 221 16.47 8.48 -15.95
N GLU A 222 15.81 9.27 -15.10
CA GLU A 222 16.37 10.53 -14.59
C GLU A 222 17.58 10.26 -13.70
N MET A 223 17.44 9.37 -12.72
CA MET A 223 18.45 9.13 -11.70
C MET A 223 19.69 8.42 -12.27
N ALA A 224 19.50 7.38 -13.09
CA ALA A 224 20.56 6.65 -13.76
C ALA A 224 21.17 7.48 -14.90
N GLY A 225 20.36 8.22 -15.66
CA GLY A 225 20.83 9.09 -16.75
C GLY A 225 21.75 10.22 -16.27
N GLN A 226 21.56 10.71 -15.03
CA GLN A 226 22.42 11.69 -14.37
C GLN A 226 23.56 11.04 -13.55
N GLY A 227 23.75 9.71 -13.62
CA GLY A 227 24.80 9.00 -12.88
C GLY A 227 24.64 9.04 -11.35
N LEU A 228 23.44 9.26 -10.83
CA LEU A 228 23.19 9.42 -9.38
C LEU A 228 23.12 8.07 -8.65
N LEU A 229 22.97 6.97 -9.40
CA LEU A 229 22.83 5.61 -8.90
C LEU A 229 23.99 4.74 -9.40
N ARG A 230 24.41 3.79 -8.56
CA ARG A 230 25.43 2.80 -8.88
C ARG A 230 24.83 1.65 -9.71
N PRO A 231 25.44 1.23 -10.83
CA PRO A 231 25.09 0.00 -11.51
C PRO A 231 25.26 -1.23 -10.60
N LEU A 232 24.31 -2.14 -10.65
CA LEU A 232 24.27 -3.35 -9.82
C LEU A 232 24.80 -4.59 -10.54
N ASP A 233 25.07 -4.52 -11.85
CA ASP A 233 25.60 -5.63 -12.67
C ASP A 233 26.84 -6.32 -12.07
N PRO A 234 27.82 -5.61 -11.47
CA PRO A 234 28.94 -6.26 -10.78
C PRO A 234 28.49 -7.07 -9.55
N LEU A 235 27.51 -6.56 -8.79
CA LEU A 235 26.96 -7.22 -7.60
C LEU A 235 26.10 -8.44 -7.98
N ILE A 236 25.40 -8.37 -9.12
CA ILE A 236 24.65 -9.50 -9.69
C ILE A 236 25.62 -10.58 -10.17
N SER A 237 26.65 -10.20 -10.95
CA SER A 237 27.63 -11.12 -11.51
C SER A 237 28.45 -11.85 -10.43
N SER A 238 28.72 -11.17 -9.31
CA SER A 238 29.40 -11.78 -8.15
C SER A 238 28.52 -12.71 -7.31
N GLY A 239 27.21 -12.77 -7.60
CA GLY A 239 26.23 -13.59 -6.87
C GLY A 239 25.75 -12.99 -5.55
N VAL A 240 26.09 -11.72 -5.24
CA VAL A 240 25.57 -11.03 -4.05
C VAL A 240 24.08 -10.72 -4.20
N LEU A 241 23.66 -10.37 -5.42
CA LEU A 241 22.26 -10.14 -5.78
C LEU A 241 21.78 -11.21 -6.76
N ASP A 242 20.72 -11.93 -6.40
CA ASP A 242 20.05 -12.89 -7.30
C ASP A 242 18.69 -12.36 -7.74
N LEU A 243 18.61 -12.02 -9.02
CA LEU A 243 17.43 -11.45 -9.68
C LEU A 243 16.68 -12.46 -10.57
N THR A 244 17.09 -13.72 -10.60
CA THR A 244 16.55 -14.73 -11.53
C THR A 244 15.08 -15.07 -11.30
N ASP A 245 14.58 -14.87 -10.08
CA ASP A 245 13.21 -15.17 -9.66
C ASP A 245 12.28 -13.94 -9.70
N PHE A 246 12.72 -12.82 -10.28
CA PHE A 246 11.87 -11.65 -10.51
C PHE A 246 11.09 -11.73 -11.82
N HIS A 247 9.86 -11.22 -11.83
CA HIS A 247 9.07 -11.17 -13.06
C HIS A 247 9.75 -10.24 -14.11
N PRO A 248 10.00 -10.68 -15.36
CA PRO A 248 10.81 -9.92 -16.32
C PRO A 248 10.25 -8.51 -16.61
N VAL A 249 8.93 -8.36 -16.68
CA VAL A 249 8.28 -7.05 -16.87
C VAL A 249 8.48 -6.11 -15.68
N ILE A 250 8.65 -6.65 -14.48
CA ILE A 250 8.92 -5.84 -13.28
C ILE A 250 10.42 -5.56 -13.20
N GLN A 251 11.27 -6.55 -13.48
CA GLN A 251 12.72 -6.37 -13.52
C GLN A 251 13.13 -5.32 -14.55
N SER A 252 12.50 -5.28 -15.73
CA SER A 252 12.80 -4.28 -16.75
C SER A 252 12.51 -2.83 -16.33
N THR A 253 11.74 -2.61 -15.25
CA THR A 253 11.56 -1.29 -14.66
C THR A 253 12.77 -0.82 -13.85
N ALA A 254 13.70 -1.74 -13.54
CA ALA A 254 14.94 -1.50 -12.83
C ALA A 254 16.16 -1.34 -13.76
N ASP A 255 15.95 -1.47 -15.07
CA ASP A 255 17.00 -1.46 -16.07
C ASP A 255 17.02 -0.11 -16.81
N TRP A 256 18.22 0.39 -17.09
CA TRP A 256 18.47 1.60 -17.88
C TRP A 256 19.66 1.37 -18.80
N GLN A 257 19.47 1.57 -20.12
CA GLN A 257 20.51 1.39 -21.15
C GLN A 257 21.27 0.05 -21.11
N GLY A 258 20.61 -1.02 -20.64
CA GLY A 258 21.19 -2.36 -20.59
C GLY A 258 21.89 -2.71 -19.29
N GLU A 259 21.93 -1.80 -18.32
CA GLU A 259 22.44 -2.03 -16.96
C GLU A 259 21.30 -2.00 -15.94
N THR A 260 21.45 -2.75 -14.84
CA THR A 260 20.49 -2.79 -13.74
C THR A 260 20.89 -1.78 -12.65
N PHE A 261 20.00 -0.86 -12.28
CA PHE A 261 20.29 0.19 -11.29
C PHE A 261 19.51 0.04 -9.98
N GLY A 262 18.65 -0.97 -9.87
CA GLY A 262 17.88 -1.21 -8.66
C GLY A 262 17.32 -2.63 -8.56
N VAL A 263 16.77 -2.95 -7.40
CA VAL A 263 16.03 -4.20 -7.17
C VAL A 263 14.60 -3.86 -6.78
N PRO A 264 13.57 -4.34 -7.52
CA PRO A 264 12.18 -4.08 -7.16
C PRO A 264 11.88 -4.60 -5.75
N ILE A 265 11.42 -3.74 -4.85
CA ILE A 265 11.01 -4.16 -3.49
C ILE A 265 9.51 -4.48 -3.43
N TYR A 266 8.70 -3.71 -4.16
CA TYR A 266 7.30 -4.03 -4.35
C TYR A 266 6.79 -3.47 -5.67
N CYS A 267 5.71 -4.07 -6.13
CA CYS A 267 4.97 -3.62 -7.30
C CYS A 267 3.54 -3.23 -6.88
N THR A 268 2.91 -2.30 -7.57
CA THR A 268 1.49 -2.00 -7.38
C THR A 268 0.86 -1.60 -8.70
N ILE A 269 -0.43 -1.84 -8.86
CA ILE A 269 -1.13 -1.64 -10.12
C ILE A 269 -2.23 -0.61 -9.93
N ALA A 270 -2.40 0.32 -10.86
CA ALA A 270 -3.50 1.26 -10.77
C ALA A 270 -4.81 0.57 -11.21
N ILE A 271 -5.84 0.71 -10.39
CA ILE A 271 -7.11 -0.01 -10.52
C ILE A 271 -8.28 0.91 -10.22
N LEU A 272 -9.50 0.41 -10.48
CA LEU A 272 -10.74 0.97 -9.97
C LEU A 272 -11.28 0.06 -8.88
N ALA A 273 -11.42 0.57 -7.66
CA ALA A 273 -12.15 -0.09 -6.58
C ALA A 273 -13.61 0.35 -6.60
N ALA A 274 -14.56 -0.58 -6.49
CA ALA A 274 -16.00 -0.30 -6.46
C ALA A 274 -16.66 -0.93 -5.22
N ARG A 275 -17.65 -0.26 -4.65
CA ARG A 275 -18.44 -0.76 -3.52
C ARG A 275 -19.39 -1.85 -3.96
N LYS A 276 -18.95 -3.10 -3.83
CA LYS A 276 -19.71 -4.29 -4.21
C LYS A 276 -21.12 -4.31 -3.62
N ASP A 277 -21.24 -3.99 -2.34
CA ASP A 277 -22.53 -3.96 -1.64
C ASP A 277 -23.50 -2.92 -2.24
N LEU A 278 -23.02 -1.74 -2.63
CA LEU A 278 -23.86 -0.71 -3.26
C LEU A 278 -24.31 -1.09 -4.68
N PHE A 279 -23.42 -1.75 -5.44
CA PHE A 279 -23.75 -2.23 -6.78
C PHE A 279 -24.75 -3.41 -6.72
N GLU A 280 -24.57 -4.34 -5.80
CA GLU A 280 -25.48 -5.47 -5.57
C GLU A 280 -26.86 -5.00 -5.09
N GLU A 281 -26.94 -4.05 -4.15
CA GLU A 281 -28.20 -3.48 -3.65
C GLU A 281 -29.08 -2.93 -4.78
N ARG A 282 -28.46 -2.37 -5.83
CA ARG A 282 -29.14 -1.76 -6.97
C ARG A 282 -29.14 -2.63 -8.23
N ASN A 283 -28.66 -3.87 -8.13
CA ASN A 283 -28.51 -4.80 -9.24
C ASN A 283 -27.79 -4.18 -10.45
N LEU A 284 -26.71 -3.43 -10.19
CA LEU A 284 -25.91 -2.75 -11.21
C LEU A 284 -24.69 -3.59 -11.62
N ALA A 285 -24.40 -3.60 -12.92
CA ALA A 285 -23.14 -4.14 -13.41
C ALA A 285 -21.96 -3.22 -13.04
N PHE A 286 -20.80 -3.81 -12.77
CA PHE A 286 -19.56 -3.06 -12.56
C PHE A 286 -19.08 -2.36 -13.84
N PRO A 287 -18.52 -1.15 -13.72
CA PRO A 287 -18.14 -0.34 -14.88
C PRO A 287 -16.96 -0.94 -15.65
N LYS A 288 -17.01 -0.85 -16.98
CA LYS A 288 -15.96 -1.34 -17.89
C LYS A 288 -15.38 -0.25 -18.77
N THR A 289 -16.13 0.84 -18.97
CA THR A 289 -15.76 2.01 -19.77
C THR A 289 -15.83 3.29 -18.94
N PHE A 290 -15.23 4.36 -19.44
CA PHE A 290 -15.37 5.70 -18.85
C PHE A 290 -16.84 6.12 -18.70
N ASP A 291 -17.68 5.85 -19.70
CA ASP A 291 -19.11 6.18 -19.61
C ASP A 291 -19.82 5.40 -18.52
N ASP A 292 -19.52 4.09 -18.37
CA ASP A 292 -20.09 3.29 -17.28
C ASP A 292 -19.73 3.84 -15.89
N VAL A 293 -18.51 4.37 -15.73
CA VAL A 293 -18.07 4.98 -14.46
C VAL A 293 -18.88 6.24 -14.18
N ILE A 294 -19.04 7.12 -15.17
CA ILE A 294 -19.82 8.35 -14.99
C ILE A 294 -21.28 8.01 -14.67
N ASP A 295 -21.88 7.06 -15.39
CA ASP A 295 -23.26 6.65 -15.19
C ASP A 295 -23.49 6.00 -13.82
N SER A 296 -22.59 5.09 -13.43
CA SER A 296 -22.63 4.47 -12.10
C SER A 296 -22.43 5.50 -11.00
N GLY A 297 -21.45 6.40 -11.18
CA GLY A 297 -21.13 7.45 -10.24
C GLY A 297 -22.29 8.41 -10.02
N ARG A 298 -22.97 8.86 -11.09
CA ARG A 298 -24.16 9.72 -11.00
C ARG A 298 -25.29 9.08 -10.20
N ARG A 299 -25.46 7.76 -10.26
CA ARG A 299 -26.48 7.07 -9.47
C ARG A 299 -26.17 7.14 -7.98
N PHE A 300 -24.91 7.07 -7.57
CA PHE A 300 -24.49 7.06 -6.17
C PHE A 300 -24.12 8.43 -5.60
N HIS A 301 -23.92 9.43 -6.45
CA HIS A 301 -23.52 10.77 -6.06
C HIS A 301 -24.67 11.53 -5.38
N GLN A 302 -24.50 11.83 -4.09
CA GLN A 302 -25.43 12.56 -3.22
C GLN A 302 -24.62 13.52 -2.32
N PRO A 303 -24.08 14.61 -2.88
CA PRO A 303 -23.11 15.48 -2.19
C PRO A 303 -23.72 16.16 -0.96
N GLU A 304 -25.02 16.46 -0.99
CA GLU A 304 -25.79 16.98 0.15
C GLU A 304 -25.80 16.03 1.37
N GLN A 305 -25.52 14.74 1.15
CA GLN A 305 -25.39 13.72 2.19
C GLN A 305 -23.93 13.30 2.44
N GLY A 306 -22.97 14.05 1.87
CA GLY A 306 -21.55 13.72 1.94
C GLY A 306 -21.18 12.40 1.26
N ARG A 307 -21.96 11.96 0.26
CA ARG A 307 -21.71 10.74 -0.53
C ARG A 307 -21.38 11.11 -1.97
N TYR A 308 -20.31 10.55 -2.49
CA TYR A 308 -19.76 10.87 -3.80
C TYR A 308 -19.73 9.62 -4.69
N GLY A 309 -19.89 9.81 -5.99
CA GLY A 309 -19.85 8.72 -6.96
C GLY A 309 -18.44 8.14 -7.09
N ILE A 310 -17.43 9.00 -7.02
CA ILE A 310 -16.03 8.58 -7.18
C ILE A 310 -15.06 9.48 -6.41
N VAL A 311 -13.88 8.95 -6.09
CA VAL A 311 -12.71 9.73 -5.69
C VAL A 311 -11.52 9.37 -6.58
N PHE A 312 -10.69 10.34 -6.89
CA PHE A 312 -9.49 10.21 -7.72
C PHE A 312 -8.47 11.29 -7.34
N ASP A 313 -7.21 11.07 -7.67
CA ASP A 313 -6.13 12.02 -7.36
C ASP A 313 -6.18 13.24 -8.29
N GLY A 314 -6.75 14.33 -7.79
CA GLY A 314 -6.97 15.59 -8.50
C GLY A 314 -6.06 16.73 -8.05
N ALA A 315 -5.34 16.57 -6.94
CA ALA A 315 -4.42 17.59 -6.43
C ALA A 315 -3.33 18.00 -7.44
N ARG A 316 -3.02 19.30 -7.44
CA ARG A 316 -2.01 19.92 -8.32
C ARG A 316 -0.66 19.20 -8.28
N GLY A 317 -0.02 19.06 -9.45
CA GLY A 317 1.31 18.49 -9.60
C GLY A 317 1.28 17.00 -9.96
N MET A 318 2.14 16.21 -9.31
CA MET A 318 2.27 14.77 -9.57
C MET A 318 0.93 13.99 -9.52
N PRO A 319 0.02 14.20 -8.55
CA PRO A 319 -1.18 13.37 -8.42
C PRO A 319 -2.08 13.44 -9.66
N ILE A 320 -2.48 14.65 -10.06
CA ILE A 320 -3.31 14.88 -11.24
C ILE A 320 -2.61 14.52 -12.55
N ALA A 321 -1.28 14.70 -12.63
CA ALA A 321 -0.48 14.30 -13.79
C ALA A 321 -0.51 12.78 -14.00
N SER A 322 -0.25 12.02 -12.93
CA SER A 322 -0.33 10.56 -12.95
C SER A 322 -1.73 10.07 -13.34
N THR A 323 -2.78 10.67 -12.77
CA THR A 323 -4.18 10.34 -13.15
C THR A 323 -4.42 10.56 -14.65
N PHE A 324 -4.01 11.71 -15.20
CA PHE A 324 -4.16 12.00 -16.63
C PHE A 324 -3.42 10.98 -17.51
N LEU A 325 -2.17 10.64 -17.18
CA LEU A 325 -1.37 9.65 -17.92
C LEU A 325 -2.05 8.28 -17.96
N PHE A 326 -2.72 7.88 -16.88
CA PHE A 326 -3.43 6.60 -16.82
C PHE A 326 -4.67 6.60 -17.70
N PHE A 327 -5.42 7.69 -17.71
CA PHE A 327 -6.59 7.83 -18.58
C PHE A 327 -6.22 7.98 -20.06
N LEU A 328 -5.13 8.69 -20.36
CA LEU A 328 -4.54 8.74 -21.70
C LEU A 328 -4.19 7.32 -22.19
N GLY A 329 -3.57 6.51 -21.31
CA GLY A 329 -3.30 5.11 -21.61
C GLY A 329 -4.54 4.25 -21.78
N ALA A 330 -5.60 4.49 -20.99
CA ALA A 330 -6.89 3.83 -21.17
C ALA A 330 -7.59 4.22 -22.49
N CYS A 331 -7.25 5.38 -23.05
CA CYS A 331 -7.59 5.80 -24.42
C CYS A 331 -6.64 5.23 -25.49
N GLY A 332 -5.71 4.35 -25.13
CA GLY A 332 -4.83 3.64 -26.06
C GLY A 332 -3.63 4.44 -26.55
N SER A 333 -3.28 5.56 -25.91
CA SER A 333 -2.19 6.44 -26.33
C SER A 333 -1.11 6.55 -25.26
N PRO A 334 0.18 6.39 -25.59
CA PRO A 334 1.26 6.78 -24.71
C PRO A 334 1.41 8.32 -24.68
N PRO A 335 2.03 8.91 -23.65
CA PRO A 335 2.27 10.36 -23.62
C PRO A 335 3.23 10.84 -24.72
N ILE A 336 4.11 9.94 -25.18
CA ILE A 336 5.10 10.20 -26.22
C ILE A 336 5.28 8.96 -27.11
N ALA A 337 5.81 9.14 -28.31
CA ALA A 337 6.20 8.03 -29.19
C ALA A 337 7.36 8.41 -30.13
N PRO A 338 8.11 7.44 -30.69
CA PRO A 338 9.13 7.72 -31.70
C PRO A 338 8.55 8.35 -32.96
N LYS A 339 9.29 9.29 -33.55
CA LYS A 339 8.99 9.94 -34.82
C LYS A 339 9.11 8.91 -35.95
N GLY A 340 7.97 8.44 -36.46
CA GLY A 340 7.89 7.34 -37.44
C GLY A 340 7.19 6.08 -36.91
N GLY A 341 6.85 6.05 -35.62
CA GLY A 341 6.20 4.91 -34.98
C GLY A 341 7.19 3.84 -34.51
N GLY A 342 6.70 2.92 -33.67
CA GLY A 342 7.50 1.86 -33.06
C GLY A 342 7.48 1.89 -31.53
N PRO A 343 8.09 0.89 -30.87
CA PRO A 343 8.14 0.82 -29.41
C PRO A 343 9.07 1.90 -28.83
N ILE A 344 8.71 2.44 -27.67
CA ILE A 344 9.58 3.33 -26.90
C ILE A 344 10.78 2.52 -26.39
N ARG A 345 12.00 2.89 -26.76
CA ARG A 345 13.25 2.32 -26.21
C ARG A 345 13.90 3.31 -25.24
N ALA A 346 14.56 2.79 -24.22
CA ALA A 346 15.27 3.60 -23.25
C ALA A 346 16.45 4.32 -23.91
N GLY A 347 16.54 5.64 -23.75
CA GLY A 347 17.64 6.47 -24.27
C GLY A 347 17.31 7.32 -25.50
N ASP A 348 16.25 7.00 -26.25
CA ASP A 348 15.92 7.69 -27.52
C ASP A 348 15.07 8.95 -27.31
N ALA A 349 15.44 9.87 -26.40
CA ALA A 349 14.63 11.07 -26.13
C ALA A 349 14.52 12.01 -27.36
N GLU A 350 15.57 12.11 -28.17
CA GLU A 350 15.71 13.11 -29.24
C GLU A 350 14.82 12.82 -30.48
N GLU A 351 14.37 11.58 -30.66
CA GLU A 351 13.47 11.19 -31.75
C GLU A 351 12.00 11.06 -31.30
N MET A 352 11.65 11.48 -30.07
CA MET A 352 10.29 11.33 -29.55
C MET A 352 9.43 12.56 -29.84
N VAL A 353 8.14 12.33 -30.09
CA VAL A 353 7.11 13.36 -30.20
C VAL A 353 6.07 13.21 -29.10
N SER A 354 5.55 14.33 -28.61
CA SER A 354 4.44 14.33 -27.67
C SER A 354 3.14 13.96 -28.38
N LEU A 355 2.29 13.18 -27.70
CA LEU A 355 0.96 12.78 -28.22
C LEU A 355 -0.19 13.30 -27.35
N ILE A 356 0.11 14.10 -26.33
CA ILE A 356 -0.87 14.49 -25.32
C ILE A 356 -1.93 15.47 -25.83
N ASP A 357 -1.63 16.21 -26.91
CA ASP A 357 -2.54 17.17 -27.55
C ASP A 357 -3.47 16.54 -28.60
N GLY A 358 -3.30 15.24 -28.83
CA GLY A 358 -4.10 14.45 -29.74
C GLY A 358 -5.50 14.08 -29.21
N PRO A 359 -6.29 13.34 -30.02
CA PRO A 359 -7.66 12.93 -29.67
C PRO A 359 -7.76 12.16 -28.34
N ALA A 360 -6.78 11.31 -28.04
CA ALA A 360 -6.76 10.55 -26.78
C ALA A 360 -6.57 11.45 -25.56
N GLY A 361 -5.73 12.48 -25.64
CA GLY A 361 -5.54 13.44 -24.55
C GLY A 361 -6.78 14.30 -24.31
N ARG A 362 -7.48 14.69 -25.38
CA ARG A 362 -8.79 15.37 -25.30
C ARG A 362 -9.85 14.49 -24.63
N ALA A 363 -9.91 13.20 -25.01
CA ALA A 363 -10.83 12.25 -24.41
C ALA A 363 -10.53 12.00 -22.92
N ALA A 364 -9.24 11.88 -22.55
CA ALA A 364 -8.82 11.72 -21.16
C ALA A 364 -9.17 12.96 -20.31
N LEU A 365 -8.92 14.17 -20.84
CA LEU A 365 -9.21 15.41 -20.12
C LEU A 365 -10.72 15.67 -20.00
N ASP A 366 -11.52 15.37 -21.03
CA ASP A 366 -12.99 15.43 -20.92
C ASP A 366 -13.51 14.43 -19.87
N TYR A 367 -12.95 13.22 -19.83
CA TYR A 367 -13.31 12.26 -18.80
C TYR A 367 -12.98 12.78 -17.39
N MET A 368 -11.82 13.37 -17.16
CA MET A 368 -11.48 14.01 -15.88
C MET A 368 -12.45 15.13 -15.52
N ARG A 369 -12.85 15.96 -16.49
CA ARG A 369 -13.87 16.99 -16.28
C ARG A 369 -15.21 16.39 -15.85
N ARG A 370 -15.63 15.28 -16.47
CA ARG A 370 -16.85 14.54 -16.10
C ARG A 370 -16.73 13.86 -14.73
N LEU A 371 -15.54 13.41 -14.34
CA LEU A 371 -15.31 12.88 -12.99
C LEU A 371 -15.57 13.94 -11.91
N LEU A 372 -15.23 15.21 -12.15
CA LEU A 372 -15.54 16.30 -11.22
C LEU A 372 -17.04 16.47 -10.97
N GLU A 373 -17.91 16.08 -11.92
CA GLU A 373 -19.36 16.13 -11.74
C GLU A 373 -19.89 15.11 -10.72
N ILE A 374 -19.09 14.10 -10.37
CA ILE A 374 -19.46 13.01 -9.45
C ILE A 374 -18.48 12.83 -8.28
N ALA A 375 -17.46 13.67 -8.20
CA ALA A 375 -16.43 13.67 -7.15
C ALA A 375 -16.77 14.66 -6.02
N PRO A 376 -16.01 14.67 -4.90
CA PRO A 376 -16.11 15.74 -3.91
C PRO A 376 -15.92 17.13 -4.52
N PRO A 377 -16.58 18.19 -4.02
CA PRO A 377 -16.42 19.55 -4.54
C PRO A 377 -14.98 20.06 -4.51
N ASP A 378 -14.19 19.60 -3.54
CA ASP A 378 -12.77 19.88 -3.34
C ASP A 378 -11.84 18.87 -4.01
N ALA A 379 -12.32 18.08 -4.99
CA ALA A 379 -11.52 17.01 -5.63
C ALA A 379 -10.16 17.46 -6.20
N LEU A 380 -10.04 18.73 -6.61
CA LEU A 380 -8.78 19.30 -7.11
C LEU A 380 -7.76 19.64 -6.00
N ASP A 381 -8.13 19.48 -4.73
CA ASP A 381 -7.23 19.59 -3.57
C ASP A 381 -6.91 18.23 -2.95
N LEU A 382 -7.57 17.16 -3.41
CA LEU A 382 -7.49 15.83 -2.81
C LEU A 382 -6.52 14.90 -3.56
N ALA A 383 -5.67 14.22 -2.79
CA ALA A 383 -4.81 13.15 -3.28
C ALA A 383 -4.56 12.05 -2.24
N TRP A 384 -4.22 10.86 -2.74
CA TRP A 384 -3.69 9.72 -2.02
C TRP A 384 -4.52 9.35 -0.78
N ASP A 385 -3.97 9.54 0.42
CA ASP A 385 -4.60 9.14 1.67
C ASP A 385 -5.88 9.92 1.99
N GLN A 386 -6.04 11.13 1.44
CA GLN A 386 -7.28 11.91 1.59
C GLN A 386 -8.43 11.23 0.82
N ASN A 387 -8.20 10.88 -0.45
CA ASN A 387 -9.14 10.12 -1.28
C ASN A 387 -9.43 8.74 -0.70
N LEU A 388 -8.39 8.04 -0.26
CA LEU A 388 -8.54 6.74 0.37
C LEU A 388 -9.41 6.82 1.64
N SER A 389 -9.21 7.84 2.47
CA SER A 389 -10.02 8.03 3.69
C SER A 389 -11.50 8.29 3.39
N LEU A 390 -11.82 9.01 2.31
CA LEU A 390 -13.20 9.17 1.84
C LEU A 390 -13.82 7.83 1.45
N PHE A 391 -13.08 6.98 0.72
CA PHE A 391 -13.55 5.66 0.35
C PHE A 391 -13.70 4.73 1.57
N LEU A 392 -12.70 4.67 2.45
CA LEU A 392 -12.69 3.83 3.66
C LEU A 392 -13.80 4.18 4.65
N SER A 393 -14.19 5.46 4.72
CA SER A 393 -15.33 5.95 5.51
C SER A 393 -16.69 5.74 4.84
N GLY A 394 -16.72 5.13 3.65
CA GLY A 394 -17.93 4.82 2.91
C GLY A 394 -18.56 6.03 2.22
N ARG A 395 -17.84 7.16 2.12
CA ARG A 395 -18.30 8.40 1.48
C ARG A 395 -18.13 8.39 -0.04
N ALA A 396 -17.48 7.39 -0.63
CA ALA A 396 -17.38 7.25 -2.08
C ALA A 396 -17.81 5.84 -2.53
N SER A 397 -18.55 5.74 -3.64
CA SER A 397 -18.95 4.44 -4.20
C SER A 397 -17.86 3.77 -5.04
N MET A 398 -16.95 4.57 -5.61
CA MET A 398 -15.82 4.10 -6.40
C MET A 398 -14.55 4.90 -6.05
N ALA A 399 -13.39 4.31 -6.28
CA ALA A 399 -12.10 4.98 -6.08
C ALA A 399 -11.07 4.50 -7.11
N TYR A 400 -10.43 5.45 -7.79
CA TYR A 400 -9.18 5.15 -8.49
C TYR A 400 -8.04 5.07 -7.47
N CYS A 401 -7.33 3.96 -7.43
CA CYS A 401 -6.27 3.74 -6.45
C CYS A 401 -5.24 2.71 -6.92
N TRP A 402 -4.16 2.60 -6.16
CA TRP A 402 -3.15 1.56 -6.32
C TRP A 402 -3.50 0.32 -5.50
N THR A 403 -3.21 -0.88 -6.03
CA THR A 403 -3.46 -2.16 -5.34
C THR A 403 -2.84 -2.24 -3.94
N MET A 404 -1.74 -1.53 -3.67
CA MET A 404 -1.12 -1.46 -2.34
C MET A 404 -2.07 -0.92 -1.25
N ARG A 405 -3.15 -0.22 -1.63
CA ARG A 405 -4.15 0.33 -0.71
C ARG A 405 -5.25 -0.68 -0.33
N ALA A 406 -5.34 -1.81 -1.04
CA ALA A 406 -6.34 -2.86 -0.79
C ALA A 406 -6.24 -3.42 0.65
N SER A 407 -5.02 -3.51 1.20
CA SER A 407 -4.82 -3.97 2.58
C SER A 407 -5.56 -3.11 3.60
N ARG A 408 -5.58 -1.78 3.42
CA ARG A 408 -6.37 -0.89 4.27
C ARG A 408 -7.87 -1.13 4.10
N MET A 409 -8.31 -1.33 2.86
CA MET A 409 -9.73 -1.57 2.58
C MET A 409 -10.24 -2.83 3.31
N GLU A 410 -9.45 -3.91 3.30
CA GLU A 410 -9.84 -5.21 3.85
C GLU A 410 -9.52 -5.41 5.35
N TYR A 411 -8.48 -4.76 5.88
CA TYR A 411 -7.95 -5.08 7.21
C TYR A 411 -7.95 -3.91 8.20
N ASP A 412 -8.12 -2.66 7.75
CA ASP A 412 -8.26 -1.52 8.67
C ASP A 412 -9.59 -1.65 9.44
N VAL A 413 -9.55 -1.51 10.77
CA VAL A 413 -10.75 -1.59 11.61
C VAL A 413 -11.69 -0.42 11.41
N GLN A 414 -11.16 0.73 11.02
CA GLN A 414 -11.98 1.89 10.72
C GLN A 414 -12.59 1.82 9.31
N SER A 415 -12.18 0.85 8.48
CA SER A 415 -12.74 0.65 7.15
C SER A 415 -14.16 0.11 7.24
N VAL A 416 -15.15 0.94 6.89
CA VAL A 416 -16.56 0.49 6.80
C VAL A 416 -16.84 -0.30 5.52
N VAL A 417 -15.85 -0.35 4.62
CA VAL A 417 -15.89 -1.01 3.30
C VAL A 417 -15.20 -2.37 3.29
N LYS A 418 -14.72 -2.85 4.44
CA LYS A 418 -14.12 -4.18 4.62
C LYS A 418 -15.00 -5.28 4.02
N ARG A 419 -14.41 -6.13 3.17
CA ARG A 419 -15.08 -7.22 2.42
C ARG A 419 -16.25 -6.77 1.53
N LYS A 420 -16.36 -5.47 1.24
CA LYS A 420 -17.41 -4.85 0.41
C LYS A 420 -16.82 -4.17 -0.83
N VAL A 421 -15.59 -4.49 -1.19
CA VAL A 421 -14.90 -3.91 -2.35
C VAL A 421 -14.76 -4.97 -3.43
N GLU A 422 -15.13 -4.59 -4.65
CA GLU A 422 -14.74 -5.31 -5.87
C GLU A 422 -13.57 -4.55 -6.51
N TYR A 423 -12.52 -5.27 -6.89
CA TYR A 423 -11.35 -4.71 -7.56
C TYR A 423 -11.48 -4.90 -9.07
N LEU A 424 -11.37 -3.82 -9.83
CA LEU A 424 -11.58 -3.79 -11.27
C LEU A 424 -10.32 -3.28 -11.98
N PRO A 425 -9.96 -3.84 -13.16
CA PRO A 425 -9.01 -3.19 -14.05
C PRO A 425 -9.46 -1.79 -14.40
N GLN A 426 -8.52 -0.91 -14.75
CA GLN A 426 -8.83 0.40 -15.32
C GLN A 426 -9.89 0.29 -16.43
N PRO A 427 -10.99 1.06 -16.36
CA PRO A 427 -12.00 1.13 -17.42
C PRO A 427 -11.40 1.61 -18.74
N ALA A 428 -11.92 1.12 -19.86
CA ALA A 428 -11.46 1.54 -21.18
C ALA A 428 -11.97 2.94 -21.53
N GLY A 429 -11.09 3.75 -22.12
CA GLY A 429 -11.45 5.01 -22.75
C GLY A 429 -11.75 4.83 -24.26
N PRO A 430 -12.24 5.88 -24.94
CA PRO A 430 -12.50 5.83 -26.38
C PRO A 430 -11.26 5.43 -27.18
N GLY A 431 -11.41 4.47 -28.11
CA GLY A 431 -10.33 3.99 -28.97
C GLY A 431 -9.24 3.15 -28.27
N GLY A 432 -9.35 2.97 -26.95
CA GLY A 432 -8.37 2.24 -26.16
C GLY A 432 -8.89 0.93 -25.58
N GLY A 433 -8.19 0.46 -24.55
CA GLY A 433 -8.46 -0.79 -23.88
C GLY A 433 -8.25 -0.68 -22.37
N ARG A 434 -8.47 -1.79 -21.67
CA ARG A 434 -8.27 -1.87 -20.24
C ARG A 434 -6.78 -2.06 -19.97
N ALA A 435 -6.06 -0.95 -19.74
CA ALA A 435 -4.64 -0.96 -19.47
C ALA A 435 -4.38 -0.49 -18.04
N SER A 436 -3.81 -1.35 -17.20
CA SER A 436 -3.50 -1.03 -15.81
C SER A 436 -2.00 -0.81 -15.65
N PRO A 437 -1.55 0.43 -15.34
CA PRO A 437 -0.14 0.74 -15.23
C PRO A 437 0.47 0.10 -13.98
N ILE A 438 1.69 -0.41 -14.14
CA ILE A 438 2.55 -0.90 -13.06
C ILE A 438 3.27 0.29 -12.43
N GLY A 439 3.32 0.30 -11.10
CA GLY A 439 4.21 1.11 -10.30
C GLY A 439 4.84 0.33 -9.16
N GLY A 440 5.46 1.05 -8.24
CA GLY A 440 6.29 0.47 -7.20
C GLY A 440 7.61 1.20 -7.07
N PHE A 441 8.49 0.63 -6.27
CA PHE A 441 9.78 1.21 -5.94
C PHE A 441 10.89 0.18 -6.12
N LEU A 442 12.07 0.72 -6.41
CA LEU A 442 13.33 0.01 -6.50
C LEU A 442 14.17 0.37 -5.28
N LEU A 443 14.90 -0.58 -4.71
CA LEU A 443 16.02 -0.30 -3.83
C LEU A 443 17.27 -0.10 -4.69
N ALA A 444 17.95 1.02 -4.52
CA ALA A 444 19.15 1.39 -5.27
C ALA A 444 20.27 1.83 -4.31
N ILE A 445 21.50 1.78 -4.82
CA ILE A 445 22.70 2.24 -4.11
C ILE A 445 23.11 3.60 -4.71
N PRO A 446 23.23 4.68 -3.92
CA PRO A 446 23.72 5.97 -4.42
C PRO A 446 25.13 5.86 -5.02
N ALA A 447 25.38 6.57 -6.13
CA ALA A 447 26.69 6.56 -6.79
C ALA A 447 27.81 7.12 -5.88
N ASN A 448 27.49 8.12 -5.06
CA ASN A 448 28.39 8.75 -4.09
C ASN A 448 28.49 8.00 -2.73
N LEU A 449 28.09 6.73 -2.67
CA LEU A 449 28.33 5.89 -1.50
C LEU A 449 29.80 5.40 -1.47
N PRO A 450 30.51 5.51 -0.33
CA PRO A 450 31.86 4.98 -0.18
C PRO A 450 31.96 3.47 -0.47
N GLU A 451 33.02 3.05 -1.15
CA GLU A 451 33.18 1.69 -1.66
C GLU A 451 33.14 0.62 -0.56
N ASP A 452 33.68 0.92 0.63
CA ASP A 452 33.67 0.06 1.81
C ASP A 452 32.26 -0.19 2.40
N ARG A 453 31.27 0.59 1.96
CA ARG A 453 29.85 0.46 2.34
C ARG A 453 28.99 -0.21 1.28
N VAL A 454 29.45 -0.28 0.02
CA VAL A 454 28.67 -0.83 -1.11
C VAL A 454 28.27 -2.29 -0.88
N GLY A 455 29.22 -3.13 -0.44
CA GLY A 455 28.92 -4.54 -0.14
C GLY A 455 27.86 -4.70 0.97
N LEU A 456 27.87 -3.80 1.96
CA LEU A 456 26.90 -3.81 3.05
C LEU A 456 25.50 -3.42 2.56
N ALA A 457 25.42 -2.36 1.74
CA ALA A 457 24.17 -1.94 1.11
C ALA A 457 23.59 -3.05 0.22
N ALA A 458 24.45 -3.72 -0.56
CA ALA A 458 24.06 -4.84 -1.42
C ALA A 458 23.52 -6.04 -0.62
N GLU A 459 24.19 -6.44 0.47
CA GLU A 459 23.71 -7.51 1.36
C GLU A 459 22.36 -7.16 2.01
N ALA A 460 22.16 -5.89 2.39
CA ALA A 460 20.88 -5.42 2.91
C ALA A 460 19.77 -5.52 1.85
N ILE A 461 20.02 -5.03 0.62
CA ILE A 461 19.09 -5.15 -0.51
C ILE A 461 18.77 -6.62 -0.79
N ALA A 462 19.77 -7.50 -0.85
CA ALA A 462 19.61 -8.94 -1.09
C ALA A 462 18.69 -9.58 -0.04
N TRP A 463 18.91 -9.26 1.24
CA TRP A 463 18.09 -9.78 2.33
C TRP A 463 16.65 -9.24 2.30
N MET A 464 16.49 -7.92 2.16
CA MET A 464 15.20 -7.22 2.11
C MET A 464 14.33 -7.72 0.95
N THR A 465 14.96 -8.15 -0.14
CA THR A 465 14.30 -8.63 -1.36
C THR A 465 14.33 -10.15 -1.51
N SER A 466 14.79 -10.90 -0.50
CA SER A 466 14.83 -12.36 -0.54
C SER A 466 13.43 -12.98 -0.58
N GLU A 467 13.29 -14.18 -1.16
CA GLU A 467 12.02 -14.92 -1.20
C GLU A 467 11.37 -14.99 0.18
N LYS A 468 12.13 -15.36 1.21
CA LYS A 468 11.64 -15.47 2.59
C LYS A 468 11.18 -14.13 3.16
N ALA A 469 11.91 -13.04 2.91
CA ALA A 469 11.48 -11.70 3.33
C ALA A 469 10.18 -11.29 2.62
N MET A 470 10.09 -11.53 1.31
CA MET A 470 8.91 -11.23 0.49
C MET A 470 7.70 -12.07 0.87
N HIS A 471 7.86 -13.36 1.18
CA HIS A 471 6.78 -14.20 1.71
C HIS A 471 6.22 -13.64 3.01
N ALA A 472 7.10 -13.19 3.90
CA ALA A 472 6.67 -12.59 5.14
C ALA A 472 5.97 -11.23 4.90
N HIS A 473 6.40 -10.42 3.92
CA HIS A 473 5.65 -9.22 3.51
C HIS A 473 4.22 -9.57 3.07
N VAL A 474 4.06 -10.57 2.21
CA VAL A 474 2.74 -10.96 1.69
C VAL A 474 1.83 -11.48 2.80
N ARG A 475 2.37 -12.30 3.71
CA ARG A 475 1.63 -12.78 4.89
C ARG A 475 1.20 -11.66 5.83
N ASN A 476 1.95 -10.56 5.87
CA ASN A 476 1.63 -9.38 6.67
C ASN A 476 0.63 -8.43 5.98
N GLY A 477 -0.02 -8.86 4.90
CA GLY A 477 -1.12 -8.15 4.24
C GLY A 477 -0.68 -7.30 3.05
N PHE A 478 0.55 -7.46 2.56
CA PHE A 478 1.02 -6.73 1.39
C PHE A 478 0.73 -7.49 0.08
N PRO A 479 -0.01 -6.87 -0.86
CA PRO A 479 -0.72 -7.64 -1.87
C PRO A 479 0.07 -8.00 -3.13
N VAL A 480 1.28 -7.48 -3.35
CA VAL A 480 2.02 -7.73 -4.59
C VAL A 480 3.52 -7.79 -4.31
N ALA A 481 4.09 -8.98 -4.44
CA ALA A 481 5.53 -9.20 -4.45
C ALA A 481 6.03 -9.28 -5.90
N PRO A 482 7.23 -8.76 -6.20
CA PRO A 482 7.76 -8.73 -7.57
C PRO A 482 8.35 -10.07 -8.03
N ARG A 483 8.41 -11.09 -7.15
CA ARG A 483 8.95 -12.43 -7.40
C ARG A 483 7.89 -13.42 -7.91
N PHE A 484 8.30 -14.34 -8.79
CA PHE A 484 7.46 -15.44 -9.25
C PHE A 484 7.15 -16.41 -8.11
N SER A 485 8.16 -16.85 -7.38
CA SER A 485 8.03 -17.75 -6.21
C SER A 485 6.95 -17.28 -5.23
N THR A 486 6.96 -15.98 -4.91
CA THR A 486 6.02 -15.38 -3.96
C THR A 486 4.62 -15.19 -4.51
N SER A 487 4.49 -14.84 -5.79
CA SER A 487 3.18 -14.67 -6.44
C SER A 487 2.49 -16.02 -6.69
N ALA A 488 3.28 -17.08 -6.92
CA ALA A 488 2.78 -18.44 -7.17
C ALA A 488 2.41 -19.22 -5.90
N ASP A 489 2.69 -18.70 -4.70
CA ASP A 489 2.36 -19.37 -3.43
C ASP A 489 0.83 -19.51 -3.27
N PRO A 490 0.29 -20.76 -3.19
CA PRO A 490 -1.13 -21.01 -2.98
C PRO A 490 -1.69 -20.36 -1.70
N GLU A 491 -0.87 -20.19 -0.65
CA GLU A 491 -1.28 -19.56 0.61
C GLU A 491 -1.47 -18.04 0.44
N ALA A 492 -0.58 -17.39 -0.33
CA ALA A 492 -0.70 -15.97 -0.70
C ALA A 492 -1.95 -15.72 -1.57
N SER A 493 -2.17 -16.57 -2.58
CA SER A 493 -3.33 -16.53 -3.46
C SER A 493 -4.65 -16.83 -2.73
N ALA A 494 -4.66 -17.73 -1.75
CA ALA A 494 -5.85 -18.05 -0.97
C ALA A 494 -6.21 -16.93 0.03
N GLY A 495 -5.20 -16.31 0.64
CA GLY A 495 -5.36 -15.34 1.72
C GLY A 495 -5.83 -13.94 1.31
N SER A 496 -5.72 -13.55 0.03
CA SER A 496 -5.98 -12.17 -0.39
C SER A 496 -6.66 -12.06 -1.77
N PRO A 497 -7.89 -11.48 -1.87
CA PRO A 497 -8.59 -11.26 -3.14
C PRO A 497 -7.80 -10.43 -4.16
N ILE A 498 -6.99 -9.49 -3.67
CA ILE A 498 -6.21 -8.57 -4.49
C ILE A 498 -5.01 -9.27 -5.17
N VAL A 499 -4.40 -10.28 -4.54
CA VAL A 499 -3.35 -11.11 -5.15
C VAL A 499 -3.91 -11.83 -6.37
N ARG A 500 -5.04 -12.54 -6.22
CA ARG A 500 -5.71 -13.23 -7.33
C ARG A 500 -6.12 -12.30 -8.46
N PHE A 501 -6.55 -11.10 -8.10
CA PHE A 501 -6.92 -10.07 -9.07
C PHE A 501 -5.71 -9.63 -9.91
N VAL A 502 -4.57 -9.34 -9.26
CA VAL A 502 -3.32 -8.94 -9.92
C VAL A 502 -2.78 -10.04 -10.83
N ASP A 503 -2.76 -11.29 -10.36
CA ASP A 503 -2.38 -12.45 -11.18
C ASP A 503 -3.30 -12.58 -12.41
N GLY A 504 -4.60 -12.32 -12.22
CA GLY A 504 -5.58 -12.29 -13.29
C GLY A 504 -5.29 -11.22 -14.35
N LEU A 505 -4.79 -10.04 -13.96
CA LEU A 505 -4.36 -8.99 -14.89
C LEU A 505 -3.10 -9.40 -15.66
N ALA A 506 -2.12 -9.97 -14.97
CA ALA A 506 -0.86 -10.44 -15.56
C ALA A 506 -1.12 -11.51 -16.64
N ARG A 507 -1.91 -12.54 -16.31
CA ARG A 507 -2.26 -13.63 -17.25
C ARG A 507 -3.04 -13.15 -18.47
N ARG A 508 -3.80 -12.06 -18.35
CA ARG A 508 -4.56 -11.43 -19.44
C ARG A 508 -3.78 -10.36 -20.19
N GLN A 509 -2.50 -10.15 -19.85
CA GLN A 509 -1.63 -9.14 -20.46
C GLN A 509 -2.21 -7.71 -20.37
N LEU A 510 -2.90 -7.39 -19.26
CA LEU A 510 -3.48 -6.06 -19.01
C LEU A 510 -2.55 -5.13 -18.23
N LEU A 511 -1.36 -5.62 -17.86
CA LEU A 511 -0.34 -4.86 -17.16
C LEU A 511 0.55 -4.12 -18.15
N THR A 512 0.86 -2.87 -17.85
CA THR A 512 1.52 -1.96 -18.79
C THR A 512 2.49 -1.03 -18.08
N THR A 513 3.57 -0.63 -18.75
CA THR A 513 4.59 0.28 -18.21
C THR A 513 4.73 1.56 -19.05
N TRP A 514 4.25 1.56 -20.29
CA TRP A 514 4.45 2.63 -21.27
C TRP A 514 3.69 3.93 -20.96
N GLN A 515 2.68 3.92 -20.07
CA GLN A 515 2.00 5.14 -19.62
C GLN A 515 2.90 6.04 -18.80
N ARG A 516 3.93 5.48 -18.16
CA ARG A 516 4.94 6.20 -17.39
C ARG A 516 6.32 5.83 -17.90
N PRO A 517 6.70 6.36 -19.09
CA PRO A 517 7.92 5.95 -19.76
C PRO A 517 9.13 6.31 -18.92
N ASN A 518 10.08 5.38 -18.86
CA ASN A 518 11.34 5.59 -18.17
C ASN A 518 12.23 6.52 -19.02
N LEU A 519 12.33 7.81 -18.65
CA LEU A 519 13.03 8.84 -19.42
C LEU A 519 13.79 9.79 -18.49
N PRO A 520 14.91 10.38 -18.93
CA PRO A 520 15.63 11.37 -18.14
C PRO A 520 14.80 12.63 -17.83
N VAL A 521 13.81 12.92 -18.69
CA VAL A 521 12.95 14.10 -18.57
C VAL A 521 11.60 13.82 -17.92
N TYR A 522 11.36 12.60 -17.43
CA TYR A 522 10.05 12.15 -16.98
C TYR A 522 9.42 13.05 -15.90
N THR A 523 10.16 13.41 -14.86
CA THR A 523 9.63 14.23 -13.74
C THR A 523 9.30 15.66 -14.18
N ARG A 524 10.08 16.21 -15.10
CA ARG A 524 9.79 17.52 -15.72
C ARG A 524 8.54 17.45 -16.61
N MET A 525 8.39 16.37 -17.37
CA MET A 525 7.19 16.08 -18.17
C MET A 525 5.95 15.97 -17.26
N GLU A 526 6.05 15.22 -16.16
CA GLU A 526 4.98 15.07 -15.17
C GLU A 526 4.60 16.41 -14.54
N ALA A 527 5.58 17.26 -14.21
CA ALA A 527 5.33 18.60 -13.68
C ALA A 527 4.59 19.52 -14.68
N VAL A 528 4.94 19.45 -15.97
CA VAL A 528 4.24 20.18 -17.04
C VAL A 528 2.79 19.71 -17.15
N ILE A 529 2.57 18.39 -17.26
CA ILE A 529 1.23 17.81 -17.35
C ILE A 529 0.41 18.21 -16.12
N GLY A 530 0.96 18.05 -14.92
CA GLY A 530 0.27 18.36 -13.68
C GLY A 530 -0.15 19.82 -13.57
N ARG A 531 0.65 20.75 -14.11
CA ARG A 531 0.31 22.18 -14.15
C ARG A 531 -0.80 22.48 -15.16
N GLU A 532 -0.65 22.02 -16.40
CA GLU A 532 -1.59 22.38 -17.48
C GLU A 532 -2.95 21.68 -17.31
N ILE A 533 -2.96 20.39 -16.94
CA ILE A 533 -4.21 19.65 -16.71
C ILE A 533 -4.98 20.23 -15.52
N HIS A 534 -4.29 20.59 -14.44
CA HIS A 534 -4.92 21.26 -13.30
C HIS A 534 -5.53 22.62 -13.70
N ALA A 535 -4.82 23.42 -14.50
CA ALA A 535 -5.32 24.70 -14.99
C ALA A 535 -6.58 24.53 -15.86
N ALA A 536 -6.62 23.50 -16.71
CA ALA A 536 -7.81 23.18 -17.50
C ALA A 536 -9.01 22.78 -16.63
N LEU A 537 -8.79 21.90 -15.64
CA LEU A 537 -9.86 21.44 -14.75
C LEU A 537 -10.34 22.52 -13.77
N SER A 538 -9.46 23.44 -13.40
CA SER A 538 -9.79 24.64 -12.60
C SER A 538 -10.48 25.73 -13.42
N ARG A 539 -10.57 25.56 -14.75
CA ARG A 539 -11.10 26.52 -15.73
C ARG A 539 -10.28 27.80 -15.91
N ASP A 540 -9.03 27.79 -15.46
CA ASP A 540 -8.06 28.88 -15.70
C ASP A 540 -7.60 28.90 -17.18
N LYS A 541 -7.68 27.74 -17.85
CA LYS A 541 -7.37 27.56 -19.28
C LYS A 541 -8.45 26.72 -19.97
N SER A 542 -8.59 26.89 -21.28
CA SER A 542 -9.37 25.95 -22.09
C SER A 542 -8.64 24.61 -22.21
N VAL A 543 -9.39 23.52 -22.42
CA VAL A 543 -8.86 22.17 -22.67
C VAL A 543 -7.82 22.18 -23.79
N ASP A 544 -8.17 22.83 -24.90
CA ASP A 544 -7.31 22.90 -26.10
C ASP A 544 -6.02 23.67 -25.84
N ALA A 545 -6.09 24.81 -25.15
CA ALA A 545 -4.91 25.58 -24.82
C ALA A 545 -4.00 24.83 -23.85
N ALA A 546 -4.55 24.23 -22.80
CA ALA A 546 -3.77 23.48 -21.83
C ALA A 546 -3.04 22.27 -22.46
N LEU A 547 -3.73 21.51 -23.31
CA LEU A 547 -3.12 20.37 -24.00
C LEU A 547 -2.07 20.81 -25.02
N ALA A 548 -2.32 21.88 -25.78
CA ALA A 548 -1.33 22.44 -26.71
C ALA A 548 -0.08 22.97 -26.00
N ASP A 549 -0.26 23.73 -24.92
CA ASP A 549 0.84 24.25 -24.10
C ASP A 549 1.66 23.11 -23.51
N ALA A 550 0.99 22.08 -22.98
CA ALA A 550 1.66 20.90 -22.46
C ALA A 550 2.42 20.16 -23.57
N GLY A 551 1.80 19.93 -24.74
CA GLY A 551 2.41 19.24 -25.87
C GLY A 551 3.66 19.97 -26.37
N SER A 552 3.59 21.30 -26.49
CA SER A 552 4.73 22.14 -26.87
C SER A 552 5.87 22.05 -25.84
N ALA A 553 5.56 22.23 -24.56
CA ALA A 553 6.56 22.20 -23.49
C ALA A 553 7.23 20.82 -23.36
N ILE A 554 6.47 19.72 -23.52
CA ILE A 554 7.05 18.37 -23.54
C ILE A 554 7.92 18.19 -24.79
N GLY A 555 7.46 18.65 -25.95
CA GLY A 555 8.25 18.61 -27.19
C GLY A 555 9.57 19.37 -27.10
N GLU A 556 9.64 20.45 -26.30
CA GLU A 556 10.88 21.15 -25.98
C GLU A 556 11.77 20.35 -25.02
N LEU A 557 11.19 19.76 -23.96
CA LEU A 557 11.93 18.92 -23.01
C LEU A 557 12.60 17.72 -23.69
N LEU A 558 11.91 17.10 -24.66
CA LEU A 558 12.44 15.94 -25.41
C LEU A 558 13.62 16.30 -26.33
N ARG A 559 13.71 17.57 -26.78
CA ARG A 559 14.83 18.07 -27.60
C ARG A 559 16.04 18.51 -26.78
N GLN A 560 15.90 18.61 -25.46
CA GLN A 560 17.02 18.97 -24.60
C GLN A 560 17.89 17.74 -24.37
N PRO A 561 19.23 17.86 -24.48
CA PRO A 561 20.11 16.78 -24.05
C PRO A 561 19.86 16.48 -22.57
N ALA A 562 19.99 15.21 -22.18
CA ALA A 562 19.94 14.83 -20.77
C ALA A 562 20.97 15.67 -20.00
N PRO A 563 20.61 16.27 -18.85
CA PRO A 563 21.58 16.99 -18.04
C PRO A 563 22.71 16.03 -17.66
N VAL A 564 23.95 16.43 -17.99
CA VAL A 564 25.19 15.69 -17.71
C VAL A 564 25.49 15.67 -16.22
#